data_AF-A0A4R7VMW0-F1
#
_entry.id   AF-A0A4R7VMW0-F1
#
_cell.length_a   1.000
_cell.length_b   1.000
_cell.length_c   1.000
_cell.angle_alpha   90.00
_cell.angle_beta   90.00
_cell.angle_gamma   90.00
#
_symmetry.space_group_name_H-M   'P 1'
#
loop_
_entity.id
_entity.type
_entity.pdbx_description
1 polymer ?
#
loop_
_entity_poly.entity_id
_entity_poly.type
_entity_poly.pdbx_seq_one_letter_code
_entity_poly.pdbx_strand_id
1 'polypeptide(L)'
;MALRKRKAAIGAEPRITPKKARNALAVVKIVGPAVIPLVAPYVVRALGEARDRYDRIRAHRLGVPVEDLPRFSGHGGSLHARISGAAEAVAELRERGDATAEDKAFADRSETTLSQLAAAVRAAERMPAARRRAAHRAAGIELDQLEERLLQRLGV
;
A
#
# COMPACT_ATOMS: atom_id res chain seq x y z
N MET A 1 -2.41 17.87 -58.03
CA MET A 1 -1.82 17.74 -56.68
C MET A 1 -2.54 18.71 -55.75
N ALA A 2 -3.65 18.28 -55.12
CA ALA A 2 -4.52 19.14 -54.32
C ALA A 2 -4.24 18.93 -52.82
N LEU A 3 -3.57 19.90 -52.19
CA LEU A 3 -3.31 19.87 -50.75
C LEU A 3 -4.55 20.35 -49.98
N ARG A 4 -5.41 19.39 -49.63
CA ARG A 4 -6.50 19.56 -48.66
C ARG A 4 -5.91 19.85 -47.27
N LYS A 5 -6.00 21.10 -46.81
CA LYS A 5 -5.80 21.45 -45.38
C LYS A 5 -6.91 20.81 -44.55
N ARG A 6 -6.60 19.73 -43.83
CA ARG A 6 -7.44 19.22 -42.73
C ARG A 6 -7.27 20.17 -41.53
N LYS A 7 -8.31 20.94 -41.19
CA LYS A 7 -8.43 21.55 -39.86
C LYS A 7 -8.73 20.44 -38.87
N ALA A 8 -7.76 20.11 -38.03
CA ALA A 8 -7.98 19.28 -36.85
C ALA A 8 -8.83 20.08 -35.85
N ALA A 9 -10.02 19.58 -35.55
CA ALA A 9 -10.80 20.05 -34.42
C ALA A 9 -10.11 19.56 -33.14
N ILE A 10 -9.44 20.46 -32.41
CA ILE A 10 -8.89 20.17 -31.10
C ILE A 10 -9.18 21.37 -30.20
N GLY A 11 -9.83 21.10 -29.07
CA GLY A 11 -9.79 21.97 -27.89
C GLY A 11 -11.15 22.25 -27.29
N ALA A 12 -11.60 21.40 -26.37
CA ALA A 12 -12.53 21.86 -25.34
C ALA A 12 -11.85 23.01 -24.58
N GLU A 13 -12.45 24.21 -24.60
CA GLU A 13 -11.90 25.36 -23.89
C GLU A 13 -11.80 25.07 -22.37
N PRO A 14 -10.68 25.41 -21.71
CA PRO A 14 -10.62 25.33 -20.26
C PRO A 14 -11.62 26.35 -19.68
N ARG A 15 -12.60 25.86 -18.92
CA ARG A 15 -13.69 26.66 -18.30
C ARG A 15 -13.23 27.73 -17.31
N ILE A 16 -11.93 27.94 -17.15
CA ILE A 16 -11.33 28.97 -16.31
C ILE A 16 -10.42 29.82 -17.19
N THR A 17 -10.88 31.02 -17.54
CA THR A 17 -10.05 32.03 -18.20
C THR A 17 -9.07 32.66 -17.20
N PRO A 18 -7.85 33.03 -17.61
CA PRO A 18 -6.83 33.60 -16.72
C PRO A 18 -7.31 34.83 -15.93
N LYS A 19 -8.18 35.65 -16.55
CA LYS A 19 -8.79 36.82 -15.91
C LYS A 19 -9.69 36.46 -14.73
N LYS A 20 -10.52 35.41 -14.86
CA LYS A 20 -11.38 34.94 -13.77
C LYS A 20 -10.58 34.35 -12.62
N ALA A 21 -9.49 33.63 -12.90
CA ALA A 21 -8.59 33.11 -11.88
C ALA A 21 -7.92 34.23 -11.06
N ARG A 22 -7.43 35.30 -11.72
CA ARG A 22 -6.84 36.46 -11.02
C ARG A 22 -7.85 37.15 -10.09
N ASN A 23 -9.08 37.34 -10.56
CA ASN A 23 -10.13 37.97 -9.75
C ASN A 23 -10.52 37.10 -8.55
N ALA A 24 -10.62 35.77 -8.72
CA ALA A 24 -10.90 34.85 -7.63
C ALA A 24 -9.80 34.90 -6.55
N LEU A 25 -8.53 34.95 -6.94
CA LEU A 25 -7.41 35.09 -6.00
C LEU A 25 -7.46 36.42 -5.22
N ALA A 26 -7.84 37.52 -5.87
CA ALA A 26 -8.01 38.81 -5.19
C ALA A 26 -9.13 38.76 -4.14
N VAL A 27 -10.25 38.11 -4.46
CA VAL A 27 -11.37 37.93 -3.51
C VAL A 27 -10.97 37.02 -2.35
N VAL A 28 -10.32 35.89 -2.63
CA VAL A 28 -9.84 34.96 -1.59
C VAL A 28 -8.86 35.64 -0.64
N LYS A 29 -7.98 36.53 -1.12
CA LYS A 29 -7.03 37.25 -0.27
C LYS A 29 -7.71 38.19 0.74
N ILE A 30 -8.85 38.77 0.37
CA ILE A 30 -9.58 39.73 1.21
C ILE A 30 -10.52 39.00 2.18
N VAL A 31 -11.29 38.04 1.67
CA VAL A 31 -12.35 37.37 2.43
C VAL A 31 -11.84 36.13 3.17
N GLY A 32 -10.75 35.53 2.68
CA GLY A 32 -10.16 34.30 3.21
C GLY A 32 -9.90 34.34 4.73
N PRO A 33 -9.18 35.33 5.29
CA PRO A 33 -8.85 35.35 6.72
C PRO A 33 -10.07 35.33 7.65
N ALA A 34 -11.19 35.93 7.23
CA ALA A 34 -12.42 35.94 8.02
C ALA A 34 -13.21 34.62 7.90
N VAL A 35 -13.16 33.96 6.74
CA VAL A 35 -13.91 32.73 6.48
C VAL A 35 -13.14 31.48 6.93
N ILE A 36 -11.81 31.49 6.84
CA ILE A 36 -10.94 30.36 7.19
C ILE A 36 -11.29 29.75 8.56
N PRO A 37 -11.41 30.51 9.67
CA PRO A 37 -11.72 29.93 10.98
C PRO A 37 -13.04 29.14 11.02
N LEU A 38 -14.03 29.54 10.20
CA LEU A 38 -15.34 28.93 10.16
C LEU A 38 -15.35 27.62 9.37
N VAL A 39 -14.64 27.57 8.23
CA VAL A 39 -14.59 26.36 7.38
C VAL A 39 -13.45 25.41 7.74
N ALA A 40 -12.37 25.90 8.34
CA ALA A 40 -11.21 25.10 8.75
C ALA A 40 -11.59 23.82 9.51
N PRO A 41 -12.43 23.83 10.57
CA PRO A 41 -12.74 22.61 11.32
C PRO A 41 -13.46 21.56 10.47
N TYR A 42 -14.33 21.97 9.55
CA TYR A 42 -15.04 21.05 8.65
C TYR A 42 -14.10 20.46 7.60
N VAL A 43 -13.21 21.28 7.04
CA VAL A 43 -12.18 20.80 6.11
C VAL A 43 -11.26 19.79 6.81
N VAL A 44 -10.81 20.08 8.03
CA VAL A 44 -9.99 19.14 8.81
C VAL A 44 -10.72 17.84 9.08
N ARG A 45 -11.99 17.88 9.48
CA ARG A 45 -12.81 16.67 9.68
C ARG A 45 -12.99 15.87 8.39
N ALA A 46 -13.33 16.52 7.29
CA ALA A 46 -13.49 15.87 5.99
C ALA A 46 -12.17 15.23 5.50
N LEU A 47 -11.04 15.90 5.73
CA LEU A 47 -9.72 15.35 5.44
C LEU A 47 -9.39 14.15 6.32
N GLY A 48 -9.73 14.20 7.62
CA GLY A 48 -9.60 13.09 8.56
C GLY A 48 -10.40 11.87 8.11
N GLU A 49 -11.69 12.02 7.84
CA GLU A 49 -12.56 10.93 7.37
C GLU A 49 -12.09 10.32 6.05
N ALA A 50 -11.63 11.16 5.12
CA ALA A 50 -11.06 10.72 3.86
C ALA A 50 -9.77 9.90 4.09
N ARG A 51 -8.92 10.36 5.02
CA ARG A 51 -7.70 9.66 5.40
C ARG A 51 -8.00 8.32 6.06
N ASP A 52 -8.93 8.29 7.01
CA ASP A 52 -9.33 7.06 7.69
C ASP A 52 -9.91 6.03 6.71
N ARG A 53 -10.70 6.49 5.74
CA ARG A 53 -11.23 5.62 4.69
C ARG A 53 -10.11 5.08 3.81
N TYR A 54 -9.13 5.90 3.46
CA TYR A 54 -7.97 5.48 2.69
C TYR A 54 -7.13 4.45 3.45
N ASP A 55 -6.86 4.69 4.73
CA ASP A 55 -6.10 3.81 5.59
C ASP A 55 -6.83 2.48 5.82
N ARG A 56 -8.17 2.48 6.01
CA ARG A 56 -9.00 1.26 6.01
C ARG A 56 -8.87 0.45 4.73
N ILE A 57 -8.97 1.10 3.56
CA ILE A 57 -8.83 0.41 2.26
C ILE A 57 -7.43 -0.20 2.13
N ARG A 58 -6.39 0.51 2.58
CA ARG A 58 -5.01 0.01 2.58
C ARG A 58 -4.84 -1.18 3.51
N ALA A 59 -5.34 -1.08 4.75
CA ALA A 59 -5.30 -2.15 5.74
C ALA A 59 -6.02 -3.41 5.24
N HIS A 60 -7.24 -3.26 4.69
CA HIS A 60 -7.99 -4.37 4.09
C HIS A 60 -7.25 -5.06 2.95
N ARG A 61 -6.54 -4.32 2.09
CA ARG A 61 -5.71 -4.93 1.03
C ARG A 61 -4.54 -5.73 1.56
N LEU A 62 -4.07 -5.40 2.76
CA LEU A 62 -2.96 -6.08 3.42
C LEU A 62 -3.44 -7.19 4.36
N GLY A 63 -4.75 -7.29 4.64
CA GLY A 63 -5.29 -8.24 5.60
C GLY A 63 -4.91 -7.95 7.05
N VAL A 64 -4.47 -6.73 7.36
CA VAL A 64 -3.98 -6.33 8.70
C VAL A 64 -4.95 -5.36 9.37
N PRO A 65 -4.99 -5.30 10.71
CA PRO A 65 -5.68 -4.24 11.45
C PRO A 65 -5.17 -2.85 11.03
N VAL A 66 -6.03 -1.83 11.06
CA VAL A 66 -5.67 -0.46 10.66
C VAL A 66 -4.59 0.11 11.56
N GLU A 67 -4.59 -0.31 12.82
CA GLU A 67 -3.66 0.06 13.88
C GLU A 67 -2.24 -0.45 13.58
N ASP A 68 -2.12 -1.55 12.83
CA ASP A 68 -0.85 -2.16 12.43
C ASP A 68 -0.35 -1.65 11.08
N LEU A 69 -1.17 -0.92 10.33
CA LEU A 69 -0.78 -0.34 9.03
C LEU A 69 0.53 0.48 9.08
N PRO A 70 0.83 1.28 10.12
CA PRO A 70 2.10 2.00 10.22
C PRO A 70 3.34 1.08 10.23
N ARG A 71 3.19 -0.16 10.73
CA ARG A 71 4.27 -1.18 10.76
C ARG A 71 4.61 -1.67 9.35
N PHE A 72 3.64 -1.62 8.43
CA PHE A 72 3.74 -2.11 7.07
C PHE A 72 3.75 -0.96 6.05
N SER A 73 4.83 -0.17 6.07
CA SER A 73 5.03 0.99 5.20
C SER A 73 6.14 0.77 4.16
N GLY A 74 6.30 1.70 3.21
CA GLY A 74 7.31 1.63 2.15
C GLY A 74 6.91 0.75 0.95
N HIS A 75 7.86 0.50 0.04
CA HIS A 75 7.58 -0.26 -1.20
C HIS A 75 7.34 -1.74 -0.94
N GLY A 76 8.02 -2.30 0.07
CA GLY A 76 7.89 -3.68 0.53
C GLY A 76 6.84 -3.87 1.64
N GLY A 77 6.08 -2.84 2.02
CA GLY A 77 5.12 -2.93 3.14
C GLY A 77 4.08 -4.04 2.95
N SER A 78 3.60 -4.24 1.72
CA SER A 78 2.68 -5.35 1.43
C SER A 78 3.30 -6.73 1.61
N LEU A 79 4.58 -6.86 1.27
CA LEU A 79 5.30 -8.12 1.43
C LEU A 79 5.62 -8.37 2.91
N HIS A 80 5.95 -7.33 3.66
CA HIS A 80 6.10 -7.43 5.11
C HIS A 80 4.81 -7.83 5.84
N ALA A 81 3.66 -7.31 5.42
CA ALA A 81 2.37 -7.70 5.99
C ALA A 81 2.09 -9.19 5.76
N ARG A 82 2.32 -9.69 4.53
CA ARG A 82 2.19 -11.11 4.21
C ARG A 82 3.16 -11.99 5.00
N ILE A 83 4.42 -11.59 5.11
CA ILE A 83 5.42 -12.31 5.91
C ILE A 83 4.99 -12.40 7.39
N SER A 84 4.42 -11.32 7.93
CA SER A 84 3.88 -11.32 9.31
C SER A 84 2.72 -12.28 9.46
N GLY A 85 1.73 -12.24 8.56
CA GLY A 85 0.60 -13.16 8.59
C GLY A 85 1.02 -14.63 8.40
N ALA A 86 1.99 -14.90 7.52
CA ALA A 86 2.56 -16.23 7.36
C ALA A 86 3.31 -16.69 8.62
N ALA A 87 3.99 -15.80 9.34
CA ALA A 87 4.64 -16.12 10.61
C ALA A 87 3.64 -16.47 11.71
N GLU A 88 2.53 -15.73 11.79
CA GLU A 88 1.42 -16.03 12.70
C GLU A 88 0.79 -17.40 12.39
N ALA A 89 0.50 -17.70 11.13
CA ALA A 89 -0.05 -18.99 10.72
C ALA A 89 0.93 -20.15 10.93
N VAL A 90 2.25 -19.92 10.78
CA VAL A 90 3.29 -20.90 11.13
C VAL A 90 3.34 -21.17 12.63
N ALA A 91 3.18 -20.13 13.46
CA ALA A 91 3.09 -20.28 14.92
C ALA A 91 1.83 -21.08 15.30
N GLU A 92 0.68 -20.76 14.70
CA GLU A 92 -0.56 -21.50 14.90
C GLU A 92 -0.40 -22.98 14.52
N LEU A 93 0.21 -23.28 13.37
CA LEU A 93 0.51 -24.67 12.97
C LEU A 93 1.35 -25.41 14.02
N ARG A 94 2.32 -24.74 14.67
CA ARG A 94 3.14 -25.34 15.73
C ARG A 94 2.34 -25.64 17.00
N GLU A 95 1.43 -24.73 17.35
CA GLU A 95 0.67 -24.76 18.60
C GLU A 95 -0.60 -25.62 18.54
N ARG A 96 -1.02 -26.03 17.33
CA ARG A 96 -2.15 -26.95 17.13
C ARG A 96 -2.00 -28.23 17.96
N GLY A 97 -3.11 -28.65 18.59
CA GLY A 97 -3.15 -29.83 19.44
C GLY A 97 -2.86 -31.15 18.71
N ASP A 98 -3.10 -31.18 17.40
CA ASP A 98 -2.83 -32.31 16.50
C ASP A 98 -1.54 -32.17 15.68
N ALA A 99 -0.70 -31.17 15.97
CA ALA A 99 0.53 -30.91 15.21
C ALA A 99 1.52 -32.08 15.30
N THR A 100 1.90 -32.62 14.15
CA THR A 100 2.89 -33.71 14.05
C THR A 100 4.31 -33.19 14.34
N ALA A 101 5.26 -34.10 14.56
CA ALA A 101 6.67 -33.73 14.69
C ALA A 101 7.20 -33.05 13.41
N GLU A 102 6.69 -33.46 12.24
CA GLU A 102 7.06 -32.85 10.97
C GLU A 102 6.52 -31.43 10.83
N ASP A 103 5.30 -31.16 11.32
CA ASP A 103 4.72 -29.81 11.30
C ASP A 103 5.51 -28.85 12.17
N LYS A 104 5.94 -29.30 13.35
CA LYS A 104 6.81 -28.51 14.25
C LYS A 104 8.16 -28.23 13.60
N ALA A 105 8.80 -29.24 13.02
CA ALA A 105 10.07 -29.07 12.32
C ALA A 105 9.93 -28.19 11.06
N PHE A 106 8.79 -28.24 10.38
CA PHE A 106 8.47 -27.31 9.30
C PHE A 106 8.32 -25.89 9.84
N ALA A 107 7.58 -25.70 10.93
CA ALA A 107 7.37 -24.39 11.53
C ALA A 107 8.69 -23.73 11.94
N ASP A 108 9.60 -24.46 12.60
CA ASP A 108 10.94 -23.98 12.98
C ASP A 108 11.75 -23.45 11.78
N ARG A 109 11.75 -24.23 10.69
CA ARG A 109 12.45 -23.86 9.46
C ARG A 109 11.79 -22.67 8.77
N SER A 110 10.46 -22.68 8.70
CA SER A 110 9.67 -21.61 8.08
C SER A 110 9.84 -20.29 8.81
N GLU A 111 9.87 -20.28 10.15
CA GLU A 111 10.14 -19.10 10.95
C GLU A 111 11.52 -18.48 10.61
N THR A 112 12.54 -19.33 10.47
CA THR A 112 13.87 -18.89 10.03
C THR A 112 13.83 -18.28 8.63
N THR A 113 13.18 -18.94 7.68
CA THR A 113 13.04 -18.44 6.30
C THR A 113 12.28 -17.12 6.24
N LEU A 114 11.18 -16.99 6.98
CA LEU A 114 10.38 -15.75 7.04
C LEU A 114 11.18 -14.59 7.63
N SER A 115 12.01 -14.84 8.64
CA SER A 115 12.94 -13.84 9.19
C SER A 115 13.97 -13.38 8.15
N GLN A 116 14.53 -14.33 7.38
CA GLN A 116 15.46 -14.03 6.29
C GLN A 116 14.79 -13.23 5.15
N LEU A 117 13.56 -13.61 4.76
CA LEU A 117 12.78 -12.86 3.77
C LEU A 117 12.49 -11.44 4.25
N ALA A 118 12.08 -11.27 5.51
CA ALA A 118 11.87 -9.94 6.08
C ALA A 118 13.16 -9.10 6.05
N ALA A 119 14.32 -9.70 6.38
CA ALA A 119 15.60 -9.02 6.28
C ALA A 119 15.95 -8.64 4.83
N ALA A 120 15.72 -9.53 3.87
CA ALA A 120 15.97 -9.28 2.45
C ALA A 120 15.09 -8.13 1.89
N VAL A 121 13.81 -8.08 2.27
CA VAL A 121 12.89 -7.00 1.88
C VAL A 121 13.35 -5.65 2.45
N ARG A 122 13.75 -5.61 3.73
CA ARG A 122 14.32 -4.38 4.33
C ARG A 122 15.61 -3.94 3.64
N ALA A 123 16.48 -4.89 3.28
CA ALA A 123 17.70 -4.60 2.54
C ALA A 123 17.41 -4.05 1.13
N ALA A 124 16.41 -4.61 0.45
CA ALA A 124 15.99 -4.18 -0.88
C ALA A 124 15.47 -2.74 -0.94
N GLU A 125 14.90 -2.21 0.15
CA GLU A 125 14.46 -0.80 0.22
C GLU A 125 15.62 0.19 0.04
N ARG A 126 16.86 -0.21 0.33
CA ARG A 126 18.05 0.62 0.13
C ARG A 126 18.64 0.52 -1.28
N MET A 127 18.03 -0.28 -2.16
CA MET A 127 18.52 -0.49 -3.53
C MET A 127 17.83 0.46 -4.54
N PRO A 128 18.49 0.75 -5.69
CA PRO A 128 17.86 1.43 -6.81
C PRO A 128 16.58 0.72 -7.28
N ALA A 129 15.65 1.49 -7.85
CA ALA A 129 14.27 1.02 -8.10
C ALA A 129 14.18 -0.30 -8.89
N ALA A 130 15.00 -0.48 -9.93
CA ALA A 130 15.00 -1.72 -10.71
C ALA A 130 15.42 -2.93 -9.87
N ARG A 131 16.48 -2.80 -9.08
CA ARG A 131 17.02 -3.87 -8.22
C ARG A 131 16.10 -4.15 -7.03
N ARG A 132 15.53 -3.11 -6.41
CA ARG A 132 14.51 -3.24 -5.36
C ARG A 132 13.31 -4.05 -5.83
N ARG A 133 12.75 -3.71 -7.00
CA ARG A 133 11.60 -4.44 -7.57
C ARG A 133 11.93 -5.90 -7.87
N ALA A 134 13.13 -6.17 -8.40
CA ALA A 134 13.57 -7.54 -8.66
C ALA A 134 13.71 -8.35 -7.36
N ALA A 135 14.31 -7.76 -6.32
CA ALA A 135 14.44 -8.40 -5.01
C ALA A 135 13.08 -8.65 -4.34
N HIS A 136 12.17 -7.67 -4.37
CA HIS A 136 10.80 -7.85 -3.85
C HIS A 136 10.03 -8.94 -4.58
N ARG A 137 10.19 -9.06 -5.91
CA ARG A 137 9.57 -10.15 -6.67
C ARG A 137 10.14 -11.51 -6.30
N ALA A 138 11.46 -11.63 -6.17
CA ALA A 138 12.10 -12.88 -5.79
C ALA A 138 11.66 -13.33 -4.38
N ALA A 139 11.65 -12.40 -3.42
CA ALA A 139 11.15 -12.67 -2.07
C ALA A 139 9.66 -13.02 -2.05
N GLY A 140 8.85 -12.40 -2.92
CA GLY A 140 7.45 -12.76 -3.11
C GLY A 140 7.25 -14.20 -3.59
N ILE A 141 8.03 -14.63 -4.59
CA ILE A 141 7.96 -16.00 -5.12
C ILE A 141 8.33 -17.03 -4.05
N GLU A 142 9.39 -16.78 -3.28
CA GLU A 142 9.79 -17.68 -2.18
C GLU A 142 8.72 -17.74 -1.08
N LEU A 143 8.09 -16.60 -0.77
CA LEU A 143 6.98 -16.55 0.17
C LEU A 143 5.77 -17.34 -0.35
N ASP A 144 5.40 -17.18 -1.63
CA ASP A 144 4.28 -17.92 -2.24
C ASP A 144 4.49 -19.44 -2.10
N GLN A 145 5.71 -19.94 -2.33
CA GLN A 145 6.05 -21.36 -2.18
C GLN A 145 6.02 -21.85 -0.72
N LEU A 146 6.36 -20.98 0.24
CA LEU A 146 6.25 -21.31 1.66
C LEU A 146 4.78 -21.35 2.09
N GLU A 147 3.99 -20.35 1.69
CA GLU A 147 2.56 -20.27 1.96
C GLU A 147 1.81 -21.46 1.37
N GLU A 148 2.13 -21.91 0.16
CA GLU A 148 1.53 -23.12 -0.43
C GLU A 148 1.81 -24.38 0.41
N ARG A 149 3.06 -24.58 0.84
CA ARG A 149 3.42 -25.71 1.73
C ARG A 149 2.74 -25.60 3.10
N LEU A 150 2.57 -24.39 3.61
CA LEU A 150 1.85 -24.13 4.86
C LEU A 150 0.37 -24.50 4.71
N LEU A 151 -0.29 -24.09 3.63
CA LEU A 151 -1.70 -24.42 3.34
C LEU A 151 -1.92 -25.93 3.24
N GLN A 152 -1.03 -26.63 2.52
CA GLN A 152 -1.07 -28.09 2.42
C GLN A 152 -1.03 -28.78 3.80
N ARG A 153 -0.25 -28.24 4.74
CA ARG A 153 -0.17 -28.75 6.12
C ARG A 153 -1.35 -28.34 6.99
N LEU A 154 -1.95 -27.19 6.72
CA LEU A 154 -3.20 -26.77 7.34
C LEU A 154 -4.40 -27.57 6.79
N GLY A 155 -4.25 -28.25 5.66
CA GLY A 155 -5.26 -29.14 5.07
C GLY A 155 -6.23 -28.42 4.13
N VAL A 156 -5.81 -27.30 3.54
CA VAL A 156 -6.60 -26.47 2.60
C VAL A 156 -5.93 -26.34 1.25
#